data_AF-A0A1S2YLL9-F1
#
_entry.id   AF-A0A1S2YLL9-F1
#
_cell.length_a   1.000
_cell.length_b   1.000
_cell.length_c   1.000
_cell.angle_alpha   90.00
_cell.angle_beta   90.00
_cell.angle_gamma   90.00
#
_symmetry.space_group_name_H-M   'P 1'
#
loop_
_entity.id
_entity.type
_entity.pdbx_description
1 polymer ?
#
loop_
_entity_poly.entity_id
_entity_poly.type
_entity_poly.pdbx_seq_one_letter_code
_entity_poly.pdbx_strand_id
1 'polypeptide(L)'
;MKLSGQSSDPKTKTHYNNCLSNFGANEGALGEVSETQQLLKSGDYNWVNMCASTIMSDVDDCISGNSLGTPPFQDASELPKYAGVVTQVAQIILILTNFLLN
;
A
#
# COMPACT_ATOMS: atom_id res chain seq x y z
N MET A 1 11.48 1.32 -15.52
CA MET A 1 12.67 1.90 -14.88
C MET A 1 12.41 1.95 -13.38
N LYS A 2 13.30 1.43 -12.51
CA LYS A 2 13.09 1.40 -11.05
C LYS A 2 13.56 2.73 -10.44
N LEU A 3 12.72 3.40 -9.64
CA LEU A 3 13.04 4.67 -8.96
C LEU A 3 14.31 4.55 -8.09
N SER A 4 14.47 3.43 -7.38
CA SER A 4 15.67 3.15 -6.57
C SER A 4 16.97 3.04 -7.40
N GLY A 5 16.88 2.77 -8.70
CA GLY A 5 18.05 2.72 -9.60
C GLY A 5 18.46 4.08 -10.18
N GLN A 6 17.65 5.12 -9.99
CA GLN A 6 17.87 6.44 -10.59
C GLN A 6 18.57 7.43 -9.66
N SER A 7 18.47 7.23 -8.34
CA SER A 7 19.11 8.10 -7.36
C SER A 7 20.46 7.53 -6.93
N SER A 8 21.47 8.38 -6.73
CA SER A 8 22.71 8.02 -6.04
C SER A 8 22.64 8.21 -4.53
N ASP A 9 21.62 8.94 -4.04
CA ASP A 9 21.45 9.22 -2.62
C ASP A 9 20.99 7.96 -1.85
N PRO A 10 21.74 7.51 -0.83
CA PRO A 10 21.40 6.32 -0.06
C PRO A 10 20.02 6.38 0.61
N LYS A 11 19.59 7.54 1.10
CA LYS A 11 18.28 7.68 1.77
C LYS A 11 17.14 7.47 0.79
N THR A 12 17.23 8.08 -0.38
CA THR A 12 16.29 7.93 -1.50
C THR A 12 16.22 6.47 -1.95
N LYS A 13 17.37 5.78 -2.07
CA LYS A 13 17.40 4.34 -2.40
C LYS A 13 16.68 3.50 -1.36
N THR A 14 16.96 3.74 -0.07
CA THR A 14 16.31 3.03 1.03
C THR A 14 14.81 3.27 1.02
N HIS A 15 14.35 4.52 0.86
CA HIS A 15 12.93 4.85 0.76
C HIS A 15 12.24 4.05 -0.35
N TYR A 16 12.76 4.10 -1.59
CA TYR A 16 12.14 3.36 -2.70
C TYR A 16 12.24 1.85 -2.58
N ASN A 17 13.27 1.31 -1.91
CA ASN A 17 13.34 -0.13 -1.64
C ASN A 17 12.32 -0.55 -0.57
N ASN A 18 12.09 0.27 0.45
CA ASN A 18 11.04 0.03 1.44
C ASN A 18 9.66 0.09 0.79
N CYS A 19 9.40 1.11 -0.03
CA CYS A 19 8.18 1.17 -0.84
C CYS A 19 8.00 -0.07 -1.73
N LEU A 20 9.07 -0.58 -2.34
CA LEU A 20 8.98 -1.80 -3.13
C LEU A 20 8.54 -3.01 -2.29
N SER A 21 8.98 -3.10 -1.03
CA SER A 21 8.51 -4.13 -0.10
C SER A 21 7.04 -3.94 0.27
N ASN A 22 6.63 -2.72 0.61
CA ASN A 22 5.24 -2.41 0.96
C ASN A 22 4.27 -2.61 -0.21
N PHE A 23 4.72 -2.48 -1.47
CA PHE A 23 3.93 -2.82 -2.66
C PHE A 23 4.19 -4.25 -3.16
N GLY A 24 4.91 -5.07 -2.39
CA GLY A 24 5.33 -6.42 -2.75
C GLY A 24 4.18 -7.44 -2.84
N ALA A 25 4.44 -8.56 -3.50
CA ALA A 25 3.46 -9.61 -3.73
C ALA A 25 3.32 -10.63 -2.58
N ASN A 26 4.26 -10.67 -1.64
CA ASN A 26 4.26 -11.66 -0.55
C ASN A 26 3.63 -11.13 0.74
N GLU A 27 3.96 -9.88 1.12
CA GLU A 27 3.58 -9.25 2.40
C GLU A 27 3.34 -7.74 2.22
N GLY A 28 2.89 -7.34 1.04
CA GLY A 28 2.58 -5.94 0.75
C GLY A 28 1.26 -5.83 -0.01
N ALA A 29 0.92 -4.60 -0.41
CA ALA A 29 -0.37 -4.26 -0.97
C ALA A 29 -0.79 -5.14 -2.15
N LEU A 30 0.15 -5.63 -2.98
CA LEU A 30 -0.18 -6.53 -4.10
C LEU A 30 -0.55 -7.94 -3.63
N GLY A 31 0.10 -8.43 -2.57
CA GLY A 31 -0.27 -9.67 -1.90
C GLY A 31 -1.67 -9.58 -1.31
N GLU A 32 -1.94 -8.50 -0.58
CA GLU A 32 -3.25 -8.22 0.02
C GLU A 32 -4.38 -8.09 -1.02
N VAL A 33 -4.10 -7.48 -2.18
CA VAL A 33 -5.06 -7.44 -3.30
C VAL A 33 -5.37 -8.86 -3.81
N SER A 34 -4.34 -9.71 -3.92
CA SER A 34 -4.51 -11.09 -4.39
C SER A 34 -5.34 -11.92 -3.40
N GLU A 35 -5.13 -11.71 -2.10
CA GLU A 35 -5.90 -12.35 -1.04
C GLU A 35 -7.35 -11.83 -0.99
N THR A 36 -7.54 -10.52 -1.07
CA THR A 36 -8.86 -9.86 -1.16
C THR A 36 -9.72 -10.47 -2.25
N GLN A 37 -9.16 -10.75 -3.43
CA GLN A 37 -9.88 -11.37 -4.55
C GLN A 37 -10.35 -12.79 -4.24
N GLN A 38 -9.61 -13.57 -3.44
CA GLN A 38 -10.00 -14.92 -3.05
C GLN A 38 -11.09 -14.88 -1.97
N LEU A 39 -10.93 -14.00 -0.97
CA LEU A 39 -11.86 -13.83 0.13
C LEU A 39 -13.22 -13.28 -0.32
N LEU A 40 -13.23 -12.36 -1.30
CA LEU A 40 -14.46 -11.89 -1.92
C LEU A 40 -15.27 -13.03 -2.56
N LYS A 41 -14.60 -14.04 -3.14
CA LYS A 41 -15.27 -15.20 -3.76
C LYS A 41 -15.80 -16.18 -2.73
N SER A 42 -15.14 -16.32 -1.58
CA SER A 42 -15.62 -17.15 -0.47
C SER A 42 -16.68 -16.46 0.38
N GLY A 43 -16.91 -15.16 0.18
CA GLY A 43 -17.83 -14.35 0.98
C GLY A 43 -17.29 -14.00 2.36
N ASP A 44 -15.97 -14.09 2.56
CA ASP A 44 -15.34 -13.78 3.84
C ASP A 44 -15.05 -12.28 3.95
N TYR A 45 -16.12 -11.52 4.15
CA TYR A 45 -16.07 -10.06 4.18
C TYR A 45 -15.32 -9.50 5.39
N ASN A 46 -15.20 -10.24 6.49
CA ASN A 46 -14.39 -9.79 7.63
C ASN A 46 -12.91 -9.70 7.23
N TRP A 47 -12.41 -10.73 6.56
CA TRP A 47 -11.02 -10.72 6.09
C TRP A 47 -10.79 -9.76 4.92
N VAL A 48 -11.75 -9.59 4.01
CA VAL A 48 -11.67 -8.54 2.96
C VAL A 48 -11.51 -7.15 3.60
N ASN A 49 -12.24 -6.87 4.69
CA ASN A 49 -12.17 -5.59 5.40
C ASN A 49 -10.75 -5.37 5.97
N MET A 50 -10.19 -6.43 6.55
CA MET A 50 -8.83 -6.40 7.09
C MET A 50 -7.79 -6.17 5.98
N CYS A 51 -7.82 -6.93 4.88
CA CYS A 51 -6.90 -6.74 3.76
C CYS A 51 -6.98 -5.33 3.16
N ALA A 52 -8.19 -4.77 3.00
CA ALA A 52 -8.36 -3.41 2.53
C ALA A 52 -7.70 -2.37 3.45
N SER A 53 -7.79 -2.58 4.77
CA SER A 53 -7.11 -1.75 5.76
C SER A 53 -5.58 -1.91 5.69
N THR A 54 -5.08 -3.13 5.53
CA THR A 54 -3.64 -3.42 5.37
C THR A 54 -3.07 -2.73 4.14
N ILE A 55 -3.76 -2.78 2.98
CA ILE A 55 -3.34 -2.06 1.77
C ILE A 55 -3.16 -0.56 2.04
N MET A 56 -4.07 0.04 2.80
CA MET A 56 -3.96 1.47 3.15
C MET A 56 -2.75 1.74 4.04
N SER A 57 -2.46 0.86 5.01
CA SER A 57 -1.28 0.95 5.87
C SER A 57 0.03 0.79 5.08
N ASP A 58 0.11 -0.19 4.18
CA ASP A 58 1.30 -0.39 3.33
C ASP A 58 1.61 0.84 2.47
N VAL A 59 0.56 1.45 1.92
CA VAL A 59 0.67 2.69 1.17
C VAL A 59 1.16 3.83 2.05
N ASP A 60 0.58 4.02 3.24
CA ASP A 60 1.00 5.07 4.16
C ASP A 60 2.45 4.88 4.62
N ASP A 61 2.86 3.66 4.96
CA ASP A 61 4.23 3.33 5.35
C ASP A 61 5.23 3.66 4.22
N CYS A 62 4.83 3.42 2.96
CA CYS A 62 5.64 3.83 1.82
C CYS A 62 5.77 5.36 1.72
N ILE A 63 4.66 6.11 1.78
CA ILE A 63 4.66 7.56 1.53
C ILE A 63 5.21 8.37 2.71
N SER A 64 4.75 8.06 3.93
CA SER A 64 5.13 8.76 5.16
C SER A 64 6.54 8.38 5.62
N GLY A 65 7.00 7.18 5.27
CA GLY A 65 8.31 6.64 5.61
C GLY A 65 8.35 5.98 6.98
N ASN A 66 9.01 4.82 7.06
CA ASN A 66 9.00 3.89 8.21
C ASN A 66 9.59 4.40 9.54
N SER A 67 9.90 5.69 9.73
CA SER A 67 10.59 6.15 10.96
C SER A 67 9.82 7.25 11.68
N LEU A 68 9.26 6.87 12.83
CA LEU A 68 8.77 7.78 13.86
C LEU A 68 9.82 8.86 14.16
N GLY A 69 9.43 10.13 14.09
CA GLY A 69 10.29 11.27 14.40
C GLY A 69 11.16 11.80 13.25
N THR A 70 11.06 11.22 12.04
CA THR A 70 11.64 11.84 10.83
C THR A 70 10.57 12.59 10.02
N PRO A 71 10.91 13.74 9.41
CA PRO A 71 10.01 14.37 8.46
C PRO A 71 9.70 13.41 7.30
N PRO A 72 8.46 13.42 6.76
CA PRO A 72 8.11 12.60 5.61
C PRO A 72 9.10 12.80 4.46
N PHE A 73 9.42 11.72 3.76
CA PHE A 73 10.26 11.80 2.58
C PHE A 73 9.55 12.63 1.50
N GLN A 74 10.17 13.72 1.06
CA GLN A 74 9.61 14.57 0.00
C GLN A 74 9.85 13.92 -1.37
N ASP A 75 8.97 13.00 -1.73
CA ASP A 75 9.00 12.34 -3.03
C ASP A 75 8.42 13.26 -4.13
N ALA A 76 9.28 13.66 -5.07
CA ALA A 76 8.91 14.47 -6.23
C ALA A 76 8.59 13.63 -7.48
N SER A 77 8.59 12.30 -7.38
CA SER A 77 8.20 11.39 -8.46
C SER A 77 6.67 11.27 -8.56
N GLU A 78 6.20 10.47 -9.52
CA GLU A 78 4.76 10.16 -9.64
C GLU A 78 4.29 9.10 -8.63
N LEU A 79 5.18 8.53 -7.80
CA LEU A 79 4.83 7.47 -6.84
C LEU A 79 3.73 7.91 -5.87
N PRO A 80 3.76 9.10 -5.23
CA PRO A 80 2.69 9.53 -4.31
C PRO A 80 1.32 9.61 -4.96
N LYS A 81 1.27 10.01 -6.24
CA LYS A 81 0.03 10.06 -7.00
C LYS A 81 -0.55 8.67 -7.25
N TYR A 82 0.27 7.71 -7.68
CA TYR A 82 -0.20 6.34 -7.90
C TYR A 82 -0.54 5.62 -6.60
N ALA A 83 0.24 5.85 -5.54
CA ALA A 83 -0.05 5.36 -4.20
C ALA A 83 -1.42 5.88 -3.71
N GLY A 84 -1.72 7.17 -3.93
CA GLY A 84 -3.02 7.75 -3.62
C GLY A 84 -4.19 7.10 -4.37
N VAL A 85 -3.99 6.63 -5.61
CA VAL A 85 -5.01 5.85 -6.33
C VAL A 85 -5.23 4.50 -5.66
N VAL A 86 -4.18 3.81 -5.23
CA VAL A 86 -4.29 2.53 -4.51
C VAL A 86 -5.05 2.71 -3.20
N THR A 87 -4.75 3.77 -2.43
CA THR A 87 -5.52 4.12 -1.22
C THR A 87 -7.00 4.33 -1.52
N GLN A 88 -7.35 5.07 -2.58
CA GLN A 88 -8.75 5.31 -2.95
C GLN A 88 -9.48 4.00 -3.30
N VAL A 89 -8.83 3.11 -4.05
CA VAL A 89 -9.39 1.79 -4.37
C VAL A 89 -9.60 0.96 -3.10
N ALA A 90 -8.62 0.92 -2.20
CA ALA A 90 -8.73 0.20 -0.93
C ALA A 90 -9.86 0.77 -0.05
N GLN A 91 -10.02 2.09 0.00
CA GLN A 91 -11.14 2.75 0.70
C GLN A 91 -12.51 2.34 0.12
N ILE A 92 -12.63 2.26 -1.20
CA ILE A 92 -13.86 1.79 -1.84
C ILE A 92 -14.15 0.34 -1.44
N ILE A 93 -13.15 -0.54 -1.48
CA ILE A 93 -13.30 -1.94 -1.05
C ILE A 93 -13.76 -1.99 0.40
N LEU A 94 -13.10 -1.24 1.30
CA LEU A 94 -13.45 -1.19 2.72
C LEU A 94 -14.90 -0.75 2.94
N ILE A 95 -15.34 0.32 2.26
CA ILE A 95 -16.72 0.82 2.34
C ILE A 95 -17.72 -0.24 1.88
N LEU A 96 -17.50 -0.84 0.71
CA LEU A 96 -18.39 -1.89 0.18
C LEU A 96 -18.46 -3.09 1.13
N THR A 97 -17.34 -3.46 1.71
CA THR A 97 -17.25 -4.59 2.63
C THR A 97 -17.99 -4.30 3.93
N ASN A 98 -17.91 -3.07 4.46
CA ASN A 98 -18.72 -2.65 5.61
C ASN A 98 -20.22 -2.74 5.33
N PHE A 99 -20.68 -2.48 4.10
CA PHE A 99 -22.08 -2.70 3.74
C PHE A 99 -22.48 -4.18 3.74
N LEU A 100 -21.57 -5.08 3.34
CA LEU A 100 -21.83 -6.52 3.27
C LEU A 100 -21.76 -7.23 4.62
N LEU A 101 -21.10 -6.63 5.60
CA LEU A 101 -21.03 -7.10 6.98
C LEU A 101 -22.29 -6.77 7.80
N ASN A 102 -23.13 -5.86 7.31
CA ASN A 102 -24.37 -5.42 7.95
C ASN A 102 -25.59 -6.25 7.51
#